data_AF-A0A7X6HFG8-F1
#
_entry.id   AF-A0A7X6HFG8-F1
#
_cell.length_a   1.000
_cell.length_b   1.000
_cell.length_c   1.000
_cell.angle_alpha   90.00
_cell.angle_beta   90.00
_cell.angle_gamma   90.00
#
_symmetry.space_group_name_H-M   'P 1'
#
loop_
_entity.id
_entity.type
_entity.pdbx_description
1 polymer ?
#
loop_
_entity_poly.entity_id
_entity_poly.type
_entity_poly.pdbx_seq_one_letter_code
_entity_poly.pdbx_strand_id
1 'polypeptide(L)'
;MPVLTLLIALLTGTFRQPGAGWAAVIGNYLFTTIVFGAALANIWEELAWTGLVQRRLMRRRGLLAGSLLAAGPFALIHLPLAFADQGFTGRPLQDVLVNRAVLFLVAPAFRCLAGITYPGTGGSVLIVALLHASFNASGAAKLGVFEGEWQQIAAIIVLLAALAAGPASAYPAHRPRTWQRWEVMTAAACSDLPSSTMATHLGHVRGIRAGQSEPARS
;
A
#
# COMPACT_ATOMS: atom_id res chain seq x y z
N MET A 1 -15.03 -1.30 -7.89
CA MET A 1 -14.63 0.03 -8.38
C MET A 1 -15.57 0.61 -9.44
N PRO A 2 -15.70 0.06 -10.66
CA PRO A 2 -16.38 0.75 -11.78
C PRO A 2 -17.86 1.01 -11.50
N VAL A 3 -18.56 0.05 -10.89
CA VAL A 3 -19.96 0.20 -10.48
C VAL A 3 -20.13 1.35 -9.49
N LEU A 4 -19.26 1.45 -8.48
CA LEU A 4 -19.35 2.51 -7.49
C LEU A 4 -19.04 3.88 -8.10
N THR A 5 -18.08 3.95 -9.02
CA THR A 5 -17.82 5.17 -9.81
C THR A 5 -19.03 5.58 -10.64
N LEU A 6 -19.68 4.63 -11.32
CA LEU A 6 -20.91 4.89 -12.10
C LEU A 6 -22.06 5.37 -11.21
N LEU A 7 -22.25 4.74 -10.04
CA LEU A 7 -23.27 5.16 -9.08
C LEU A 7 -23.02 6.59 -8.60
N ILE A 8 -21.77 6.95 -8.30
CA ILE A 8 -21.42 8.33 -7.92
C ILE A 8 -21.70 9.30 -9.07
N ALA A 9 -21.39 8.92 -10.31
CA ALA A 9 -21.68 9.74 -11.47
C ALA A 9 -23.19 9.97 -11.67
N LEU A 10 -23.99 8.91 -11.49
CA LEU A 10 -25.45 8.97 -11.54
C LEU A 10 -26.01 9.88 -10.44
N LEU A 11 -25.57 9.68 -9.19
CA LEU A 11 -26.04 10.43 -8.03
C LEU A 11 -25.67 11.91 -8.09
N THR A 12 -24.59 12.27 -8.79
CA THR A 12 -24.14 13.66 -8.93
C THR A 12 -24.55 14.30 -10.25
N GLY A 13 -25.34 13.60 -11.08
CA GLY A 13 -25.81 14.12 -12.37
C GLY A 13 -24.71 14.33 -13.41
N THR A 14 -23.54 13.72 -13.21
CA THR A 14 -22.40 13.81 -14.15
C THR A 14 -22.38 12.66 -15.15
N PHE A 15 -23.27 11.67 -15.00
CA PHE A 15 -23.40 10.52 -15.89
C PHE A 15 -23.79 10.91 -17.32
N ARG A 16 -23.25 10.16 -18.28
CA ARG A 16 -23.52 10.26 -19.71
C ARG A 16 -23.73 8.89 -20.32
N GLN A 17 -24.76 8.78 -21.14
CA GLN A 17 -25.02 7.57 -21.91
C GLN A 17 -23.87 7.34 -22.91
N PRO A 18 -23.28 6.12 -22.97
CA PRO A 18 -22.22 5.84 -23.93
C PRO A 18 -22.75 5.82 -25.37
N GLY A 19 -22.24 6.72 -26.21
CA GLY A 19 -22.61 6.78 -27.64
C GLY A 19 -22.21 5.53 -28.43
N ALA A 20 -21.12 4.86 -28.04
CA ALA A 20 -20.66 3.59 -28.63
C ALA A 20 -21.37 2.35 -28.04
N GLY A 21 -22.31 2.53 -27.11
CA GLY A 21 -23.03 1.47 -26.44
C GLY A 21 -22.27 0.79 -25.30
N TRP A 22 -23.01 0.06 -24.46
CA TRP A 22 -22.47 -0.58 -23.26
C TRP A 22 -21.48 -1.71 -23.54
N ALA A 23 -21.65 -2.43 -24.65
CA ALA A 23 -20.73 -3.50 -25.03
C ALA A 23 -19.31 -2.98 -25.24
N ALA A 24 -19.15 -1.83 -25.90
CA ALA A 24 -17.86 -1.19 -26.11
C ALA A 24 -17.22 -0.74 -24.78
N VAL A 25 -18.02 -0.12 -23.88
CA VAL A 25 -17.55 0.31 -22.55
C VAL A 25 -17.08 -0.88 -21.72
N ILE A 26 -17.88 -1.94 -21.66
CA ILE A 26 -17.55 -3.14 -20.89
C ILE A 26 -16.32 -3.83 -21.49
N GLY A 27 -16.26 -3.98 -22.81
CA GLY A 27 -15.11 -4.56 -23.49
C GLY A 27 -13.83 -3.79 -23.23
N ASN A 28 -13.85 -2.46 -23.38
CA ASN A 28 -12.71 -1.59 -23.09
C ASN A 28 -12.30 -1.66 -21.62
N TYR A 29 -13.27 -1.65 -20.69
CA TYR A 29 -13.00 -1.75 -19.27
C TYR A 29 -12.32 -3.08 -18.92
N LEU A 30 -12.83 -4.20 -19.41
CA LEU A 30 -12.25 -5.53 -19.15
C LEU A 30 -10.86 -5.64 -19.77
N PHE A 31 -10.67 -5.17 -20.99
CA PHE A 31 -9.37 -5.17 -21.65
C PHE A 31 -8.33 -4.34 -20.89
N THR A 32 -8.68 -3.10 -20.55
CA THR A 32 -7.78 -2.20 -19.80
C THR A 32 -7.50 -2.69 -18.38
N THR A 33 -8.49 -3.29 -17.71
CA THR A 33 -8.35 -3.80 -16.35
C THR A 33 -7.55 -5.11 -16.30
N ILE A 34 -7.88 -6.08 -17.14
CA ILE A 34 -7.32 -7.44 -17.03
C ILE A 34 -5.99 -7.54 -17.79
N VAL A 35 -5.99 -7.13 -19.06
CA VAL A 35 -4.83 -7.34 -19.94
C VAL A 35 -3.76 -6.31 -19.66
N PHE A 36 -4.08 -5.03 -19.81
CA PHE A 36 -3.10 -3.96 -19.61
C PHE A 36 -2.79 -3.71 -18.14
N GLY A 37 -3.82 -3.55 -17.32
CA GLY A 37 -3.66 -3.23 -15.92
C GLY A 37 -3.11 -4.41 -15.13
N ALA A 38 -3.93 -5.42 -14.88
CA ALA A 38 -3.57 -6.50 -13.96
C ALA A 38 -2.40 -7.34 -14.47
N ALA A 39 -2.37 -7.76 -15.74
CA ALA A 39 -1.33 -8.67 -16.23
C ALA A 39 0.00 -7.98 -16.59
N LEU A 40 -0.02 -6.74 -17.10
CA LEU A 40 1.16 -6.09 -17.67
C LEU A 40 1.75 -4.95 -16.84
N ALA A 41 0.95 -4.19 -16.10
CA ALA A 41 1.42 -3.01 -15.40
C ALA A 41 1.32 -3.16 -13.87
N ASN A 42 0.10 -3.24 -13.36
CA ASN A 42 -0.21 -3.15 -11.94
C ASN A 42 0.32 -4.32 -11.12
N ILE A 43 0.48 -5.52 -11.69
CA ILE A 43 1.08 -6.64 -10.94
C ILE A 43 2.52 -6.39 -10.55
N TRP A 44 3.31 -5.76 -11.43
CA TRP A 44 4.71 -5.44 -11.12
C TRP A 44 4.82 -4.35 -10.07
N GLU A 45 3.97 -3.33 -10.17
CA GLU A 45 3.87 -2.30 -9.14
C GLU A 45 3.47 -2.91 -7.80
N GLU A 46 2.42 -3.72 -7.75
CA GLU A 46 1.91 -4.26 -6.49
C GLU A 46 2.79 -5.38 -5.92
N LEU A 47 3.58 -6.06 -6.74
CA LEU A 47 4.60 -7.00 -6.27
C LEU A 47 5.70 -6.27 -5.51
N ALA A 48 6.17 -5.13 -6.03
CA ALA A 48 7.13 -4.28 -5.35
C ALA A 48 6.51 -3.57 -4.14
N TRP A 49 5.35 -2.96 -4.30
CA TRP A 49 4.81 -2.10 -3.26
C TRP A 49 4.04 -2.86 -2.20
N THR A 50 2.99 -3.59 -2.58
CA THR A 50 2.20 -4.35 -1.60
C THR A 50 2.96 -5.58 -1.12
N GLY A 51 3.49 -6.38 -2.05
CA GLY A 51 4.17 -7.65 -1.76
C GLY A 51 5.46 -7.51 -0.94
N LEU A 52 6.18 -6.39 -1.10
CA LEU A 52 7.47 -6.16 -0.46
C LEU A 52 7.45 -5.02 0.56
N VAL A 53 7.23 -3.78 0.11
CA VAL A 53 7.41 -2.58 0.95
C VAL A 53 6.33 -2.49 2.03
N GLN A 54 5.07 -2.39 1.61
CA GLN A 54 3.94 -2.20 2.49
C GLN A 54 3.74 -3.39 3.42
N ARG A 55 3.86 -4.64 2.93
CA ARG A 55 3.82 -5.83 3.79
C ARG A 55 4.82 -5.77 4.94
N ARG A 56 6.06 -5.33 4.67
CA ARG A 56 7.11 -5.19 5.71
C ARG A 56 6.81 -4.06 6.69
N LEU A 57 6.27 -2.94 6.21
CA LEU A 57 5.86 -1.82 7.07
C LEU A 57 4.68 -2.21 7.96
N MET A 58 3.65 -2.85 7.39
CA MET A 58 2.49 -3.36 8.13
C MET A 58 2.89 -4.38 9.19
N ARG A 59 3.85 -5.26 8.87
CA ARG A 59 4.44 -6.19 9.84
C ARG A 59 5.04 -5.50 11.07
N ARG A 60 5.67 -4.34 10.89
CA ARG A 60 6.42 -3.64 11.94
C ARG A 60 5.59 -2.59 12.68
N ARG A 61 4.60 -2.00 12.02
CA ARG A 61 3.87 -0.80 12.50
C ARG A 61 2.35 -0.99 12.53
N GLY A 62 1.85 -2.16 12.16
CA GLY A 62 0.41 -2.43 12.04
C GLY A 62 -0.18 -1.98 10.69
N LEU A 63 -1.42 -2.41 10.42
CA LEU A 63 -2.08 -2.25 9.12
C LEU A 63 -2.15 -0.78 8.68
N LEU A 64 -2.73 0.08 9.52
CA LEU A 64 -2.96 1.48 9.18
C LEU A 64 -1.65 2.25 8.99
N ALA A 65 -0.80 2.29 10.02
CA ALA A 65 0.46 3.03 9.95
C ALA A 65 1.39 2.47 8.87
N GLY A 66 1.45 1.14 8.68
CA GLY A 66 2.24 0.53 7.62
C GLY A 66 1.76 0.90 6.21
N SER A 67 0.44 1.02 6.01
CA SER A 67 -0.14 1.44 4.74
C SER A 67 0.11 2.92 4.46
N LEU A 68 -0.05 3.79 5.46
CA LEU A 68 0.20 5.23 5.34
C LEU A 68 1.68 5.53 5.07
N LEU A 69 2.60 4.81 5.73
CA LEU A 69 4.04 4.93 5.47
C LEU A 69 4.43 4.49 4.06
N ALA A 70 3.70 3.55 3.46
CA ALA A 70 3.93 3.12 2.08
C ALA A 70 3.40 4.14 1.05
N ALA A 71 2.40 4.96 1.42
CA ALA A 71 1.73 5.87 0.50
C ALA A 71 2.63 7.00 0.00
N GLY A 72 3.44 7.62 0.88
CA GLY A 72 4.34 8.71 0.49
C GLY A 72 5.36 8.29 -0.58
N PRO A 73 6.18 7.24 -0.34
CA PRO A 73 7.12 6.74 -1.34
C PRO A 73 6.45 6.25 -2.63
N PHE A 74 5.27 5.62 -2.52
CA PHE A 74 4.49 5.24 -3.69
C PHE A 74 4.05 6.46 -4.50
N ALA A 75 3.60 7.53 -3.86
CA ALA A 75 3.24 8.75 -4.55
C ALA A 75 4.44 9.41 -5.24
N LEU A 76 5.60 9.39 -4.58
CA LEU A 76 6.84 9.98 -5.09
C LEU A 76 7.34 9.31 -6.38
N ILE A 77 7.25 7.98 -6.51
CA ILE A 77 7.73 7.29 -7.72
C ILE A 77 6.93 7.68 -8.97
N HIS A 78 5.74 8.26 -8.82
CA HIS A 78 4.90 8.75 -9.92
C HIS A 78 5.24 10.18 -10.37
N LEU A 79 6.15 10.87 -9.67
CA LEU A 79 6.53 12.23 -10.00
C LEU A 79 7.08 12.38 -11.44
N PRO A 80 7.97 11.50 -11.94
CA PRO A 80 8.47 11.58 -13.32
C PRO A 80 7.36 11.53 -14.37
N LEU A 81 6.27 10.82 -14.09
CA LEU A 81 5.13 10.68 -14.99
C LEU A 81 4.42 12.03 -15.25
N ALA A 82 4.68 13.08 -14.46
CA ALA A 82 4.13 14.41 -14.70
C ALA A 82 4.64 15.04 -15.99
N PHE A 83 5.82 14.60 -16.41
CA PHE A 83 6.60 15.16 -17.49
C PHE A 83 6.62 14.24 -18.72
N ALA A 84 5.91 13.11 -18.69
CA ALA A 84 5.96 12.11 -19.76
C ALA A 84 5.47 12.65 -21.11
N ASP A 85 4.39 13.44 -21.11
CA ASP A 85 3.75 13.89 -22.35
C ASP A 85 4.34 15.21 -22.90
N GLN A 86 4.83 16.08 -22.01
CA GLN A 86 5.22 17.46 -22.35
C GLN A 86 6.66 17.81 -21.96
N GLY A 87 7.42 16.85 -21.42
CA GLY A 87 8.77 17.07 -20.90
C GLY A 87 8.81 18.01 -19.68
N PHE A 88 10.02 18.37 -19.25
CA PHE A 88 10.24 19.26 -18.11
C PHE A 88 9.90 20.72 -18.38
N THR A 89 9.94 21.14 -19.65
CA THR A 89 9.76 22.55 -20.06
C THR A 89 8.40 22.83 -20.66
N GLY A 90 7.68 21.82 -21.14
CA GLY A 90 6.39 22.00 -21.83
C GLY A 90 5.17 22.00 -20.91
N ARG A 91 5.33 21.69 -19.61
CA ARG A 91 4.23 21.69 -18.64
C ARG A 91 4.44 22.75 -17.55
N PRO A 92 3.45 23.63 -17.29
CA PRO A 92 3.53 24.56 -16.18
C PRO A 92 3.74 23.84 -14.84
N LEU A 93 4.65 24.36 -14.00
CA LEU A 93 4.95 23.77 -12.69
C LEU A 93 3.69 23.68 -11.81
N GLN A 94 2.80 24.68 -11.88
CA GLN A 94 1.54 24.68 -11.14
C GLN A 94 0.69 23.45 -11.48
N ASP A 95 0.57 23.08 -12.76
CA ASP A 95 -0.23 21.93 -13.19
C ASP A 95 0.38 20.61 -12.68
N VAL A 96 1.71 20.52 -12.71
CA VAL A 96 2.45 19.40 -12.12
C VAL A 96 2.15 19.29 -10.63
N LEU A 97 2.26 20.40 -9.89
CA LEU A 97 2.06 20.41 -8.44
C LEU A 97 0.61 20.06 -8.07
N VAL A 98 -0.38 20.65 -8.74
CA VAL A 98 -1.80 20.35 -8.48
C VAL A 98 -2.11 18.89 -8.79
N ASN A 99 -1.70 18.39 -9.97
CA ASN A 99 -1.98 17.01 -10.36
C ASN A 99 -1.28 16.01 -9.43
N ARG A 100 -0.05 16.30 -8.98
CA ARG A 100 0.68 15.46 -8.04
C ARG A 100 0.12 15.56 -6.62
N ALA A 101 -0.32 16.73 -6.17
CA ALA A 101 -0.97 16.90 -4.87
C ALA A 101 -2.20 16.00 -4.73
N VAL A 102 -3.04 15.91 -5.77
CA VAL A 102 -4.18 14.98 -5.79
C VAL A 102 -3.71 13.53 -5.58
N LEU A 103 -2.65 13.11 -6.26
CA LEU A 103 -2.10 11.76 -6.10
C LEU A 103 -1.59 11.50 -4.67
N PHE A 104 -0.96 12.48 -4.02
CA PHE A 104 -0.57 12.39 -2.61
C PHE A 104 -1.76 12.30 -1.64
N LEU A 105 -2.91 12.88 -2.00
CA LEU A 105 -4.13 12.78 -1.19
C LEU A 105 -4.83 11.44 -1.38
N VAL A 106 -4.81 10.89 -2.59
CA VAL A 106 -5.51 9.65 -2.94
C VAL A 106 -4.69 8.40 -2.57
N ALA A 107 -3.36 8.47 -2.69
CA ALA A 107 -2.48 7.34 -2.42
C ALA A 107 -2.69 6.74 -1.01
N PRO A 108 -2.80 7.52 0.09
CA PRO A 108 -3.12 6.99 1.41
C PRO A 108 -4.38 6.11 1.44
N ALA A 109 -5.47 6.58 0.83
CA ALA A 109 -6.72 5.83 0.78
C ALA A 109 -6.56 4.52 -0.01
N PHE A 110 -5.91 4.59 -1.18
CA PHE A 110 -5.62 3.40 -1.98
C PHE A 110 -4.75 2.40 -1.21
N ARG A 111 -3.70 2.87 -0.53
CA ARG A 111 -2.78 1.99 0.22
C ARG A 111 -3.47 1.35 1.41
N CYS A 112 -4.35 2.06 2.12
CA CYS A 112 -5.17 1.45 3.16
C CYS A 112 -6.08 0.35 2.59
N LEU A 113 -6.72 0.60 1.44
CA LEU A 113 -7.55 -0.39 0.77
C LEU A 113 -6.73 -1.63 0.32
N ALA A 114 -5.53 -1.43 -0.24
CA ALA A 114 -4.60 -2.50 -0.56
C ALA A 114 -4.15 -3.27 0.70
N GLY A 115 -3.91 -2.54 1.80
CA GLY A 115 -3.52 -3.11 3.10
C GLY A 115 -4.62 -3.91 3.78
N ILE A 116 -5.89 -3.65 3.46
CA ILE A 116 -7.04 -4.47 3.82
C ILE A 116 -7.15 -5.69 2.90
N THR A 117 -7.09 -5.45 1.58
CA THR A 117 -7.30 -6.46 0.54
C THR A 117 -6.24 -7.56 0.59
N TYR A 118 -4.97 -7.20 0.80
CA TYR A 118 -3.86 -8.14 0.81
C TYR A 118 -4.02 -9.26 1.86
N PRO A 119 -4.13 -8.98 3.17
CA PRO A 119 -4.36 -10.02 4.17
C PRO A 119 -5.75 -10.67 4.03
N GLY A 120 -6.78 -9.91 3.65
CA GLY A 120 -8.14 -10.45 3.47
C GLY A 120 -8.25 -11.51 2.35
N THR A 121 -7.28 -11.53 1.43
CA THR A 121 -7.20 -12.49 0.31
C THR A 121 -6.09 -13.53 0.50
N GLY A 122 -5.61 -13.71 1.74
CA GLY A 122 -4.53 -14.67 2.04
C GLY A 122 -3.15 -14.25 1.53
N GLY A 123 -2.95 -12.95 1.24
CA GLY A 123 -1.70 -12.41 0.72
C GLY A 123 -1.59 -12.44 -0.81
N SER A 124 -2.72 -12.45 -1.54
CA SER A 124 -2.73 -12.48 -3.00
C SER A 124 -2.36 -11.12 -3.60
N VAL A 125 -1.15 -11.00 -4.13
CA VAL A 125 -0.72 -9.81 -4.89
C VAL A 125 -1.55 -9.65 -6.17
N LEU A 126 -1.95 -10.75 -6.81
CA LEU A 126 -2.76 -10.70 -8.02
C LEU A 126 -4.11 -10.00 -7.78
N ILE A 127 -4.78 -10.27 -6.65
CA ILE A 127 -6.06 -9.62 -6.35
C ILE A 127 -5.85 -8.12 -6.05
N VAL A 128 -4.77 -7.74 -5.38
CA VAL A 128 -4.43 -6.32 -5.16
C VAL A 128 -4.07 -5.62 -6.48
N ALA A 129 -3.35 -6.29 -7.38
CA ALA A 129 -3.06 -5.79 -8.72
C ALA A 129 -4.33 -5.60 -9.54
N LEU A 130 -5.29 -6.54 -9.45
CA LEU A 130 -6.59 -6.42 -10.09
C LEU A 130 -7.40 -5.25 -9.50
N LEU A 131 -7.36 -5.04 -8.19
CA LEU A 131 -7.95 -3.88 -7.54
C LEU A 131 -7.31 -2.58 -8.07
N HIS A 132 -5.98 -2.49 -8.13
CA HIS A 132 -5.26 -1.34 -8.67
C HIS A 132 -5.64 -1.07 -10.13
N ALA A 133 -5.62 -2.11 -10.96
CA ALA A 133 -6.04 -2.02 -12.35
C ALA A 133 -7.50 -1.55 -12.48
N SER A 134 -8.39 -2.08 -11.63
CA SER A 134 -9.80 -1.70 -11.63
C SER A 134 -10.01 -0.23 -11.26
N PHE A 135 -9.22 0.30 -10.33
CA PHE A 135 -9.21 1.71 -9.97
C PHE A 135 -8.72 2.55 -11.15
N ASN A 136 -7.58 2.19 -11.73
CA ASN A 136 -7.00 2.90 -12.87
C ASN A 136 -7.93 2.90 -14.09
N ALA A 137 -8.66 1.82 -14.33
CA ALA A 137 -9.61 1.68 -15.44
C ALA A 137 -10.95 2.39 -15.20
N SER A 138 -11.23 2.80 -13.95
CA SER A 138 -12.49 3.47 -13.59
C SER A 138 -12.44 4.99 -13.78
N GLY A 139 -11.36 5.56 -14.31
CA GLY A 139 -11.24 7.00 -14.56
C GLY A 139 -12.07 7.47 -15.74
N ALA A 140 -12.45 8.75 -15.74
CA ALA A 140 -13.25 9.36 -16.81
C ALA A 140 -12.59 9.16 -18.18
N ALA A 141 -11.29 9.39 -18.27
CA ALA A 141 -10.51 9.19 -19.49
C ALA A 141 -10.59 7.78 -20.10
N LYS A 142 -10.99 6.76 -19.33
CA LYS A 142 -11.09 5.37 -19.80
C LYS A 142 -12.51 4.86 -19.93
N LEU A 143 -13.41 5.29 -19.04
CA LEU A 143 -14.81 4.86 -19.09
C LEU A 143 -15.63 5.71 -20.07
N GLY A 144 -15.37 7.01 -20.19
CA GLY A 144 -16.06 7.89 -21.16
C GLY A 144 -17.57 8.05 -20.95
N VAL A 145 -18.07 7.74 -19.75
CA VAL A 145 -19.52 7.73 -19.39
C VAL A 145 -19.88 8.72 -18.30
N PHE A 146 -18.98 9.62 -17.95
CA PHE A 146 -19.26 10.73 -17.04
C PHE A 146 -18.27 11.86 -17.26
N GLU A 147 -18.60 13.02 -16.72
CA GLU A 147 -17.80 14.23 -16.82
C GLU A 147 -17.09 14.54 -15.50
N GLY A 148 -15.78 14.79 -15.54
CA GLY A 148 -14.96 15.08 -14.37
C GLY A 148 -14.04 13.93 -13.94
N GLU A 149 -13.00 14.26 -13.17
CA GLU A 149 -11.91 13.34 -12.81
C GLU A 149 -11.94 12.89 -11.34
N TRP A 150 -13.04 13.16 -10.63
CA TRP A 150 -13.12 12.99 -9.18
C TRP A 150 -13.98 11.80 -8.74
N GLN A 151 -14.84 11.26 -9.62
CA GLN A 151 -15.78 10.19 -9.28
C GLN A 151 -15.06 8.91 -8.85
N GLN A 152 -13.95 8.55 -9.50
CA GLN A 152 -13.15 7.39 -9.09
C GLN A 152 -12.50 7.61 -7.70
N ILE A 153 -12.17 8.86 -7.37
CA ILE A 153 -11.56 9.24 -6.09
C ILE A 153 -12.61 9.13 -4.99
N ALA A 154 -13.80 9.67 -5.22
CA ALA A 154 -14.92 9.49 -4.31
C ALA A 154 -15.27 8.00 -4.13
N ALA A 155 -15.25 7.21 -5.21
CA ALA A 155 -15.52 5.77 -5.16
C ALA A 155 -14.54 5.03 -4.25
N ILE A 156 -13.24 5.31 -4.34
CA ILE A 156 -12.28 4.64 -3.48
C ILE A 156 -12.41 5.05 -2.00
N ILE A 157 -12.73 6.31 -1.73
CA ILE A 157 -12.97 6.79 -0.36
C ILE A 157 -14.21 6.11 0.23
N VAL A 158 -15.31 6.06 -0.53
CA VAL A 158 -16.55 5.38 -0.11
C VAL A 158 -16.32 3.89 0.10
N LEU A 159 -15.58 3.22 -0.80
CA LEU A 159 -15.26 1.81 -0.65
C LEU A 159 -14.41 1.55 0.60
N LEU A 160 -13.39 2.38 0.84
CA LEU A 160 -12.57 2.28 2.05
C LEU A 160 -13.40 2.49 3.31
N ALA A 161 -14.27 3.51 3.33
CA ALA A 161 -15.16 3.78 4.46
C ALA A 161 -16.13 2.61 4.71
N ALA A 162 -16.73 2.05 3.66
CA ALA A 162 -17.62 0.90 3.76
C ALA A 162 -16.92 -0.33 4.35
N LEU A 163 -15.67 -0.59 3.93
CA LEU A 163 -14.87 -1.70 4.47
C LEU A 163 -14.42 -1.43 5.92
N ALA A 164 -14.10 -0.18 6.26
CA ALA A 164 -13.74 0.20 7.62
C ALA A 164 -14.94 0.14 8.59
N ALA A 165 -16.14 0.43 8.11
CA ALA A 165 -17.39 0.36 8.88
C ALA A 165 -17.98 -1.07 8.96
N GLY A 166 -17.50 -2.00 8.13
CA GLY A 166 -17.94 -3.39 8.14
C GLY A 166 -17.64 -4.09 9.47
N PRO A 167 -18.43 -5.12 9.85
CA PRO A 167 -18.23 -5.81 11.13
C PRO A 167 -16.83 -6.45 11.18
N ALA A 168 -16.18 -6.37 12.34
CA ALA A 168 -14.82 -6.91 12.55
C ALA A 168 -14.70 -8.42 12.21
N SER A 169 -15.81 -9.16 12.21
CA SER A 169 -15.90 -10.56 11.79
C SER A 169 -15.73 -10.78 10.27
N ALA A 170 -15.92 -9.75 9.45
CA ALA A 170 -15.69 -9.79 8.00
C ALA A 170 -14.20 -9.77 7.63
N TYR A 171 -13.34 -9.41 8.59
CA TYR A 171 -11.90 -9.56 8.45
C TYR A 171 -11.54 -10.90 9.08
N PRO A 172 -11.11 -11.90 8.27
CA PRO A 172 -10.49 -13.06 8.86
C PRO A 172 -9.39 -12.55 9.76
N ALA A 173 -9.46 -12.89 11.05
CA ALA A 173 -8.35 -12.73 11.97
C ALA A 173 -7.25 -13.72 11.54
N HIS A 174 -6.74 -13.57 10.31
CA HIS A 174 -5.54 -14.23 9.87
C HIS A 174 -4.41 -13.46 10.55
N ARG A 175 -4.18 -13.78 11.82
CA ARG A 175 -2.81 -13.90 12.32
C ARG A 175 -2.28 -15.13 11.59
N PRO A 176 -1.43 -15.01 10.57
CA PRO A 176 -0.91 -16.21 9.93
C PRO A 176 -0.19 -17.02 11.00
N ARG A 177 -0.30 -18.36 10.99
CA ARG A 177 0.29 -19.24 12.04
C ARG A 177 1.80 -19.01 12.25
N THR A 178 2.48 -18.45 11.25
CA THR A 178 3.88 -18.02 11.33
C THR A 178 4.11 -16.80 12.23
N TRP A 179 3.08 -16.13 12.73
CA TRP A 179 3.14 -14.91 13.52
C TRP A 179 2.95 -15.15 15.02
N GLN A 180 2.21 -16.21 15.38
CA GLN A 180 2.20 -16.71 16.76
C GLN A 180 3.49 -17.48 17.10
N ARG A 181 4.14 -18.13 16.11
CA ARG A 181 5.35 -18.91 16.36
C ARG A 181 6.53 -18.07 16.85
N TRP A 182 6.63 -16.80 16.46
CA TRP A 182 7.69 -15.91 16.96
C TRP A 182 7.41 -15.45 18.38
N GLU A 183 6.16 -15.14 18.75
CA GLU A 183 5.81 -14.79 20.13
C GLU A 183 6.07 -15.98 21.07
N VAL A 184 5.73 -17.20 20.64
CA VAL A 184 6.01 -18.44 21.40
C VAL A 184 7.50 -18.77 21.43
N MET A 185 8.26 -18.55 20.36
CA MET A 185 9.72 -18.79 20.35
C MET A 185 10.50 -17.73 21.14
N THR A 186 10.08 -16.46 21.16
CA THR A 186 10.69 -15.45 22.05
C THR A 186 10.25 -15.61 23.50
N ALA A 187 9.03 -16.07 23.78
CA ALA A 187 8.59 -16.38 25.13
C ALA A 187 9.30 -17.64 25.68
N ALA A 188 9.44 -18.69 24.86
CA ALA A 188 10.19 -19.90 25.22
C ALA A 188 11.71 -19.64 25.35
N ALA A 189 12.29 -18.81 24.48
CA ALA A 189 13.70 -18.42 24.60
C ALA A 189 13.98 -17.54 25.84
N CYS A 190 12.96 -16.89 26.42
CA CYS A 190 13.07 -16.17 27.69
C CYS A 190 12.78 -17.03 28.92
N SER A 191 12.05 -18.15 28.79
CA SER A 191 11.74 -19.05 29.91
C SER A 191 12.76 -20.17 30.11
N ASP A 192 13.56 -20.50 29.09
CA ASP A 192 14.51 -21.64 29.12
C ASP A 192 15.96 -21.23 29.43
N LEU A 193 16.20 -19.99 29.86
CA LEU A 193 17.52 -19.62 30.39
C LEU A 193 17.62 -20.02 31.87
N PRO A 194 18.45 -21.01 32.24
CA PRO A 194 18.71 -21.29 33.64
C PRO A 194 19.30 -20.05 34.31
N SER A 195 18.77 -19.73 35.49
CA SER A 195 19.17 -18.60 36.34
C SER A 195 20.66 -18.57 36.74
N SER A 196 21.42 -19.61 36.38
CA SER A 196 22.86 -19.72 36.61
C SER A 196 23.73 -19.00 35.57
N THR A 197 23.22 -18.62 34.39
CA THR A 197 24.06 -18.00 33.32
C THR A 197 24.08 -16.48 33.34
N MET A 198 23.17 -15.82 34.08
CA MET A 198 23.09 -14.35 34.11
C MET A 198 24.18 -13.70 34.98
N ALA A 199 24.87 -14.46 35.84
CA ALA A 199 25.93 -13.97 36.71
C ALA A 199 27.30 -13.87 36.03
N THR A 200 27.54 -14.57 34.91
CA THR A 200 28.88 -14.65 34.31
C THR A 200 29.15 -13.58 33.25
N HIS A 201 28.12 -12.92 32.71
CA HIS A 201 28.29 -11.97 31.59
C HIS A 201 28.38 -10.49 31.98
N LEU A 202 28.18 -10.15 33.26
CA LEU A 202 28.35 -8.77 33.78
C LEU A 202 29.69 -8.55 34.51
N GLY A 203 30.52 -9.60 34.66
CA GLY A 203 31.84 -9.51 35.31
C GLY A 203 33.01 -9.13 34.39
N HIS A 204 32.80 -9.02 33.07
CA HIS A 204 33.90 -8.92 32.09
C HIS A 204 33.95 -7.61 31.31
N VAL A 205 33.45 -6.51 31.89
CA VAL A 205 33.57 -5.14 31.31
C VAL A 205 34.15 -4.11 32.31
N ARG A 206 34.53 -4.52 33.52
CA ARG A 206 35.28 -3.67 34.47
C ARG A 206 36.61 -4.33 34.85
N GLY A 207 37.61 -4.22 34.00
CA GLY A 207 38.92 -4.81 34.31
C GLY A 207 40.02 -4.58 33.27
N ILE A 208 39.99 -3.51 32.47
CA ILE A 208 41.14 -3.12 31.64
C ILE A 208 41.31 -1.60 31.71
N ARG A 209 41.81 -1.10 32.86
CA ARG A 209 42.55 0.16 33.01
C ARG A 209 43.00 0.30 34.46
N ALA A 210 44.16 -0.26 34.78
CA ALA A 210 45.06 0.26 35.82
C ALA A 210 46.34 -0.59 35.86
N GLY A 211 47.50 0.07 35.74
CA GLY A 211 48.73 -0.39 36.40
C GLY A 211 49.69 -1.25 35.60
N GLN A 212 50.46 -0.64 34.69
CA GLN A 212 51.87 -1.01 34.52
C GLN A 212 52.71 0.16 35.03
N SER A 213 53.15 0.06 36.28
CA SER A 213 54.25 0.84 36.84
C SER A 213 55.39 -0.15 37.12
N GLU A 214 56.46 -0.02 36.36
CA GLU A 214 57.69 -0.79 36.47
C GLU A 214 58.53 -0.25 37.65
N PRO A 215 59.07 -1.10 38.54
CA PRO A 215 59.95 -0.64 39.60
C PRO A 215 61.42 -0.61 39.16
N ALA A 216 62.09 0.49 39.47
CA ALA A 216 63.53 0.61 39.47
C ALA A 216 64.16 -0.13 40.68
N ARG A 217 65.34 -0.73 40.44
CA ARG A 217 66.53 -0.96 41.32
C ARG A 217 67.32 -2.11 40.66
N SER A 218 68.64 -2.08 40.51
CA SER A 218 69.74 -1.39 41.19
C SER A 218 70.95 -1.30 40.26
#